data_AF-A0A9X9A1X6-F1
#
_entry.id   AF-A0A9X9A1X6-F1
#
_cell.length_a   1.000
_cell.length_b   1.000
_cell.length_c   1.000
_cell.angle_alpha   90.00
_cell.angle_beta   90.00
_cell.angle_gamma   90.00
#
_symmetry.space_group_name_H-M   'P 1'
#
loop_
_entity.id
_entity.type
_entity.pdbx_description
1 polymer ?
#
loop_
_entity_poly.entity_id
_entity_poly.type
_entity_poly.pdbx_seq_one_letter_code
_entity_poly.pdbx_strand_id
1 'polypeptide(L)' 'MNIQRAIELSMSAEQANVNFQGMPVMIQHVDESNETARIYEVKN' A
#
# COMPACT_ATOMS: atom_id res chain seq x y z
N MET A 1 -3.97 -0.22 -10.34
CA MET A 1 -3.02 -0.29 -9.22
C MET A 1 -1.96 -1.33 -9.58
N ASN A 2 -0.69 -1.18 -9.21
CA ASN A 2 0.32 -2.22 -9.51
C ASN A 2 0.35 -3.24 -8.36
N ILE A 3 -0.35 -4.36 -8.53
CA ILE A 3 -0.60 -5.37 -7.48
C ILE A 3 0.71 -5.99 -6.98
N GLN A 4 1.59 -6.40 -7.90
CA GLN A 4 2.90 -6.96 -7.54
C GLN A 4 3.69 -6.00 -6.66
N ARG A 5 3.77 -4.73 -7.06
CA ARG A 5 4.42 -3.70 -6.25
C ARG A 5 3.73 -3.55 -4.90
N ALA A 6 2.40 -3.49 -4.86
CA ALA A 6 1.68 -3.37 -3.59
C ALA A 6 1.95 -4.55 -2.63
N ILE A 7 2.09 -5.77 -3.14
CA ILE A 7 2.42 -6.96 -2.35
C ILE A 7 3.83 -6.87 -1.81
N GLU A 8 4.81 -6.48 -2.64
CA GLU A 8 6.18 -6.25 -2.19
C GLU A 8 6.24 -5.22 -1.06
N LEU A 9 5.51 -4.12 -1.20
CA LEU A 9 5.46 -3.07 -0.18
C LEU A 9 4.64 -3.47 1.06
N SER A 10 3.75 -4.45 0.95
CA SER A 10 3.04 -5.05 2.08
C SER A 10 3.90 -6.05 2.86
N MET A 11 4.91 -6.64 2.22
CA MET A 11 5.85 -7.59 2.82
C MET A 11 7.11 -6.89 3.36
N SER A 12 7.54 -5.80 2.72
CA SER A 12 8.58 -4.92 3.25
C SER A 12 7.99 -4.01 4.32
N ALA A 13 8.49 -4.11 5.55
CA ALA A 13 8.20 -3.15 6.62
C ALA A 13 8.76 -1.74 6.34
N GLU A 14 9.49 -1.58 5.23
CA GLU A 14 9.95 -0.29 4.75
C GLU A 14 8.75 0.57 4.36
N GLN A 15 8.73 1.81 4.86
CA GLN A 15 7.78 2.83 4.45
C GLN A 15 7.99 3.14 2.98
N ALA A 16 7.43 2.29 2.12
CA ALA A 16 7.29 2.62 0.73
C ALA A 16 6.49 3.91 0.64
N ASN A 17 7.03 4.91 -0.06
CA ASN A 17 6.29 6.13 -0.40
C ASN A 17 5.12 5.76 -1.33
N VAL A 18 4.05 5.22 -0.75
CA VAL A 18 2.79 4.99 -1.43
C VAL A 18 1.97 6.23 -1.18
N ASN A 19 1.79 7.03 -2.24
CA ASN A 19 0.95 8.20 -2.19
C ASN A 19 -0.42 7.84 -2.73
N PHE A 20 -1.44 7.85 -1.88
CA PHE A 20 -2.82 7.70 -2.29
C PHE A 20 -3.50 9.07 -2.26
N GLN A 21 -3.96 9.55 -3.41
CA GLN A 21 -4.61 10.86 -3.56
C GLN A 21 -3.78 12.03 -2.99
N GLY A 22 -2.44 11.96 -3.11
CA GLY A 22 -1.51 12.97 -2.60
C GLY A 22 -1.12 12.81 -1.13
N MET A 23 -1.68 11.84 -0.41
CA MET A 23 -1.35 11.55 0.99
C MET A 23 -0.46 10.31 1.12
N PRO A 24 0.59 10.34 1.95
CA PRO A 24 1.41 9.15 2.22
C PRO A 24 0.60 8.14 3.04
N VAL A 25 0.55 6.91 2.54
CA VAL A 25 -0.17 5.80 3.15
C VAL A 25 0.73 4.58 3.20
N MET A 26 0.44 3.66 4.13
CA MET A 26 1.06 2.34 4.18
C MET A 26 0.07 1.27 3.79
N ILE A 27 0.54 0.27 3.05
CA ILE A 27 -0.25 -0.87 2.63
C ILE A 27 -0.20 -1.91 3.75
N GLN A 28 -1.37 -2.28 4.29
CA GLN A 28 -1.47 -3.36 5.27
C GLN A 28 -1.78 -4.69 4.59
N HIS A 29 -2.61 -4.67 3.55
CA HIS A 29 -3.03 -5.88 2.86
C HIS A 29 -3.40 -5.57 1.40
N VAL A 30 -3.13 -6.51 0.51
CA VAL A 30 -3.49 -6.43 -0.90
C VAL A 30 -4.44 -7.58 -1.22
N ASP A 31 -5.61 -7.24 -1.75
CA ASP A 31 -6.56 -8.19 -2.31
C ASP A 31 -6.32 -8.28 -3.82
N GLU A 32 -5.63 -9.34 -4.23
CA GLU A 32 -5.27 -9.58 -5.64
C GLU A 32 -6.48 -9.90 -6.51
N SER A 33 -7.53 -10.50 -5.92
CA SER A 33 -8.74 -10.91 -6.65
C SER A 33 -9.57 -9.71 -7.09
N ASN A 34 -9.60 -8.66 -6.27
CA ASN A 34 -10.35 -7.44 -6.55
C ASN A 34 -9.45 -6.27 -6.99
N GLU A 35 -8.15 -6.50 -7.11
CA GLU A 35 -7.15 -5.47 -7.45
C GLU A 35 -7.18 -4.25 -6.49
N THR A 36 -7.51 -4.49 -5.22
CA THR A 36 -7.63 -3.46 -4.18
C THR A 36 -6.57 -3.65 -3.09
N ALA A 37 -6.18 -2.57 -2.41
CA ALA A 37 -5.37 -2.65 -1.19
C ALA A 37 -6.03 -1.93 -0.04
N ARG A 38 -5.90 -2.52 1.16
CA ARG A 38 -6.15 -1.85 2.41
C ARG A 38 -4.93 -1.05 2.80
N ILE A 39 -5.13 0.25 2.89
CA ILE A 39 -4.12 1.24 3.24
C ILE A 39 -4.50 1.95 4.54
N TYR A 40 -3.49 2.40 5.28
CA TYR A 40 -3.66 3.25 6.46
C TYR A 40 -2.85 4.53 6.27
N GLU A 41 -3.42 5.65 6.71
CA GLU A 41 -2.70 6.90 6.76
C GLU A 41 -1.50 6.77 7.69
N VAL A 42 -0.32 7.16 7.21
CA VAL A 42 0.84 7.32 8.07
C VAL A 42 0.69 8.68 8.73
N LYS A 43 -0.20 8.77 9.74
CA LYS A 43 -0.27 9.96 10.58
C LYS A 43 0.99 10.00 11.43
N ASN A 44 1.77 11.07 11.24
CA ASN A 44 2.87 11.45 12.11
C ASN A 44 2.29 12.10 13.37
#